data_AF-A0A529LH33-F1
#
_entry.id   AF-A0A529LH33-F1
#
_cell.length_a   1.000
_cell.length_b   1.000
_cell.length_c   1.000
_cell.angle_alpha   90.00
_cell.angle_beta   90.00
_cell.angle_gamma   90.00
#
_symmetry.space_group_name_H-M   'P 1'
#
loop_
_entity.id
_entity.type
_entity.pdbx_description
1 polymer ?
#
loop_
_entity_poly.entity_id
_entity_poly.type
_entity_poly.pdbx_seq_one_letter_code
_entity_poly.pdbx_strand_id
1 'polypeptide(L)'
;LELCINRSHLSVERMVATPYAGGLASLVDDELEMGAACIDMGGGTTTISVFSEGKFIHGDAIAIGGNHVTLDMAKGLSTSLDAAERLKVMHGSALPGSADDRDLVSIQPIGEEGDVPSQIPRSVMT
;
A
#
# COMPACT_ATOMS: atom_id res chain seq x y z
N LEU A 1 -15.30 -2.87 15.58
CA LEU A 1 -14.07 -3.67 15.73
C LEU A 1 -14.17 -4.58 16.96
N GLU A 2 -14.28 -4.02 18.16
CA GLU A 2 -14.36 -4.80 19.41
C GLU A 2 -15.42 -5.91 19.41
N LEU A 3 -16.64 -5.65 18.94
CA LEU A 3 -17.68 -6.67 18.82
C LEU A 3 -17.24 -7.87 17.94
N CYS A 4 -16.52 -7.62 16.85
CA CYS A 4 -16.02 -8.68 15.97
C CYS A 4 -14.97 -9.54 16.69
N ILE A 5 -14.06 -8.90 17.44
CA ILE A 5 -13.02 -9.57 18.23
C ILE A 5 -13.63 -10.42 19.35
N ASN A 6 -14.60 -9.88 20.08
CA ASN A 6 -15.28 -10.58 21.17
C ASN A 6 -16.04 -11.82 20.68
N ARG A 7 -16.57 -11.80 19.44
CA ARG A 7 -17.20 -12.98 18.81
C ARG A 7 -16.20 -14.11 18.50
N SER A 8 -14.92 -13.80 18.44
CA SER A 8 -13.83 -14.78 18.33
C SER A 8 -13.31 -15.25 19.70
N HIS A 9 -14.05 -15.01 20.78
CA HIS A 9 -13.69 -15.40 22.16
C HIS A 9 -12.41 -14.74 22.68
N LEU A 10 -12.07 -13.55 22.18
CA LEU A 10 -10.95 -12.73 22.64
C LEU A 10 -11.48 -11.47 23.35
N SER A 11 -10.71 -10.90 24.26
CA SER A 11 -11.03 -9.63 24.92
C SER A 11 -10.07 -8.53 24.45
N VAL A 12 -10.60 -7.34 24.13
CA VAL A 12 -9.78 -6.17 23.81
C VAL A 12 -9.34 -5.49 25.11
N GLU A 13 -8.03 -5.48 25.37
CA GLU A 13 -7.48 -4.75 26.52
C GLU A 13 -7.40 -3.25 26.26
N ARG A 14 -6.92 -2.87 25.08
CA ARG A 14 -6.75 -1.46 24.69
C ARG A 14 -6.78 -1.29 23.18
N MET A 15 -7.32 -0.17 22.74
CA MET A 15 -7.20 0.31 21.36
C MET A 15 -6.09 1.34 21.27
N VAL A 16 -5.27 1.26 20.22
CA VAL A 16 -4.19 2.22 19.94
C VAL A 16 -4.37 2.79 18.54
N ALA A 17 -3.96 4.04 18.35
CA ALA A 17 -3.96 4.66 17.02
C ALA A 17 -2.88 4.00 16.14
N THR A 18 -3.25 3.57 14.94
CA THR A 18 -2.32 3.02 13.94
C THR A 18 -1.05 3.87 13.74
N PRO A 19 -1.10 5.20 13.53
CA PRO A 19 0.11 5.98 13.33
C PRO A 19 1.06 5.92 14.54
N TYR A 20 0.53 5.88 15.76
CA TYR A 20 1.35 5.75 16.96
C TYR A 20 2.04 4.37 17.03
N ALA A 21 1.28 3.29 16.80
CA ALA A 21 1.82 1.93 16.83
C ALA A 21 2.84 1.68 15.70
N GLY A 22 2.54 2.14 14.48
CA GLY A 22 3.41 1.99 13.31
C GLY A 22 4.73 2.75 13.47
N GLY A 23 4.68 3.97 13.99
CA GLY A 23 5.87 4.75 14.30
C GLY A 23 6.77 4.07 15.34
N LEU A 24 6.20 3.61 16.46
CA LEU A 24 6.96 2.87 17.49
C LEU A 24 7.54 1.54 17.00
N ALA A 25 6.88 0.87 16.05
CA ALA A 25 7.36 -0.38 15.49
C ALA A 25 8.49 -0.21 14.47
N SER A 26 8.62 0.99 13.88
CA SER A 26 9.50 1.23 12.73
C SER A 26 10.71 2.11 13.05
N LEU A 27 10.56 3.08 13.98
CA LEU A 27 11.60 4.04 14.32
C LEU A 27 12.51 3.50 15.43
N VAL A 28 13.80 3.79 15.34
CA VAL A 28 14.75 3.53 16.42
C VAL A 28 14.82 4.72 17.40
N ASP A 29 15.32 4.49 18.62
CA ASP A 29 15.35 5.50 19.69
C ASP A 29 16.00 6.83 19.25
N ASP A 30 17.11 6.76 18.51
CA ASP A 30 17.80 7.95 18.00
C ASP A 30 16.91 8.78 17.05
N GLU A 31 16.09 8.14 16.21
CA GLU A 31 15.16 8.82 15.31
C GLU A 31 14.00 9.47 16.07
N LEU A 32 13.49 8.80 17.11
CA LEU A 32 12.46 9.34 17.99
C LEU A 32 12.93 10.56 18.78
N GLU A 33 14.19 10.56 19.23
CA GLU A 33 14.79 11.67 19.97
C GLU A 33 15.10 12.88 19.08
N MET A 34 15.79 12.67 17.94
CA MET A 34 16.13 13.76 17.01
C MET A 34 14.89 14.37 16.35
N GLY A 35 13.85 13.57 16.19
CA GLY A 35 12.61 13.93 15.54
C GLY A 35 12.50 13.30 14.15
N ALA A 36 11.42 12.55 13.94
CA ALA A 36 11.17 11.81 12.72
C ALA A 36 9.67 11.78 12.39
N ALA A 37 9.38 11.69 11.10
CA ALA A 37 8.05 11.39 10.60
C ALA A 37 8.04 9.99 9.99
N CYS A 38 7.12 9.13 10.42
CA CYS A 38 6.91 7.82 9.81
C CYS A 38 5.61 7.86 8.99
N ILE A 39 5.73 7.46 7.72
CA ILE A 39 4.64 7.39 6.75
C ILE A 39 4.36 5.90 6.49
N ASP A 40 3.21 5.42 6.96
CA ASP A 40 2.77 4.04 6.75
C ASP A 40 1.74 3.99 5.62
N MET A 41 2.13 3.38 4.50
CA MET A 41 1.32 3.25 3.29
C MET A 41 0.50 1.95 3.32
N GLY A 42 -0.66 1.99 3.99
CA GLY A 42 -1.60 0.88 4.06
C GLY A 42 -2.44 0.69 2.79
N GLY A 43 -3.35 -0.29 2.82
CA GLY A 43 -4.24 -0.58 1.68
C GLY A 43 -5.29 0.51 1.43
N GLY A 44 -6.03 0.91 2.47
CA GLY A 44 -7.10 1.91 2.35
C GLY A 44 -6.68 3.35 2.71
N THR A 45 -5.63 3.49 3.51
CA THR A 45 -5.21 4.76 4.09
C THR A 45 -3.69 4.82 4.20
N THR A 46 -3.15 6.02 4.13
CA THR A 46 -1.75 6.31 4.45
C THR A 46 -1.74 7.10 5.74
N THR A 47 -1.06 6.59 6.75
CA THR A 47 -1.00 7.25 8.06
C THR A 47 0.34 7.96 8.24
N ILE A 48 0.30 9.05 9.01
CA ILE A 48 1.44 9.90 9.31
C ILE A 48 1.57 9.91 10.82
N SER A 49 2.79 9.69 11.31
CA SER A 49 3.15 9.88 12.71
C SER A 49 4.38 10.76 12.81
N VAL A 50 4.40 11.65 13.79
CA VAL A 50 5.54 12.54 14.05
C VAL A 50 5.98 12.38 15.50
N PHE A 51 7.26 12.13 15.70
CA PHE A 51 7.90 12.03 16.99
C PHE A 51 9.01 13.06 17.12
N SER A 52 9.31 13.50 18.35
CA SER A 52 10.44 14.38 18.68
C SER A 52 10.67 14.34 20.19
N GLU A 53 11.94 14.39 20.62
CA GLU A 53 12.33 14.29 22.05
C GLU A 53 11.70 13.06 22.74
N GLY A 54 11.66 11.93 22.03
CA GLY A 54 11.10 10.67 22.54
C GLY A 54 9.57 10.66 22.72
N LYS A 55 8.86 11.68 22.22
CA LYS A 55 7.40 11.84 22.40
C LYS A 55 6.66 11.76 21.08
N PHE A 56 5.43 11.27 21.13
CA PHE A 56 4.48 11.36 20.02
C PHE A 56 3.88 12.77 19.95
N ILE A 57 4.14 13.47 18.84
CA ILE A 57 3.79 14.88 18.65
C ILE A 57 2.50 15.01 17.82
N HIS A 58 2.36 14.20 16.78
CA HIS A 58 1.24 14.30 15.85
C HIS A 58 0.94 12.96 15.19
N GLY A 59 -0.35 12.73 14.90
CA GLY A 59 -0.79 11.62 14.08
C GLY A 59 -1.98 12.02 13.24
N ASP A 60 -1.95 11.63 11.97
CA ASP A 60 -3.06 11.87 11.03
C ASP A 60 -3.11 10.75 9.97
N ALA A 61 -4.15 10.76 9.15
CA ALA A 61 -4.29 9.82 8.04
C ALA A 61 -4.99 10.47 6.85
N ILE A 62 -4.54 10.08 5.66
CA ILE A 62 -5.21 10.41 4.41
C ILE A 62 -5.91 9.15 3.91
N ALA A 63 -7.15 9.31 3.43
CA ALA A 63 -7.97 8.22 2.89
C ALA A 63 -7.54 7.77 1.48
N ILE A 64 -6.23 7.59 1.29
CA ILE A 64 -5.58 7.11 0.07
C ILE A 64 -4.53 6.07 0.47
N GLY A 65 -4.45 4.96 -0.25
CA GLY A 65 -3.56 3.84 0.05
C GLY A 65 -3.40 2.93 -1.17
N GLY A 66 -2.74 1.79 -0.98
CA GLY A 66 -2.40 0.86 -2.06
C GLY A 66 -3.59 0.37 -2.91
N ASN A 67 -4.81 0.31 -2.36
CA ASN A 67 -6.01 -0.09 -3.11
C ASN A 67 -6.37 0.93 -4.20
N HIS A 68 -6.03 2.20 -4.01
CA HIS A 68 -6.26 3.24 -5.00
C HIS A 68 -5.34 3.06 -6.21
N VAL A 69 -4.06 2.72 -5.95
CA VAL A 69 -3.10 2.35 -7.00
C VAL A 69 -3.62 1.15 -7.80
N THR A 70 -4.09 0.12 -7.09
CA THR A 70 -4.66 -1.09 -7.72
C THR A 70 -5.88 -0.76 -8.59
N LEU A 71 -6.76 0.11 -8.10
CA LEU A 71 -7.95 0.54 -8.84
C LEU A 71 -7.58 1.29 -10.12
N ASP A 72 -6.58 2.17 -10.06
CA ASP A 72 -6.12 2.92 -11.22
C ASP A 72 -5.45 2.01 -12.24
N MET A 73 -4.64 1.03 -11.80
CA MET A 73 -4.10 -0.02 -12.67
C MET A 73 -5.19 -0.86 -13.31
N ALA A 74 -6.20 -1.31 -12.54
CA ALA A 74 -7.31 -2.10 -13.07
C ALA A 74 -8.06 -1.36 -14.18
N LYS A 75 -8.32 -0.05 -13.99
CA LYS A 75 -8.94 0.81 -15.01
C LYS A 75 -8.03 1.02 -16.22
N GLY A 76 -6.76 1.38 -15.99
CA GLY A 76 -5.81 1.68 -17.05
C GLY A 76 -5.50 0.48 -17.94
N LEU A 77 -5.42 -0.72 -17.35
CA LEU A 77 -5.14 -1.97 -18.05
C LEU A 77 -6.39 -2.74 -18.44
N SER A 78 -7.57 -2.22 -18.12
CA SER A 78 -8.87 -2.89 -18.32
C SER A 78 -8.89 -4.32 -17.78
N THR A 79 -8.29 -4.57 -16.62
CA THR A 79 -8.20 -5.89 -16.00
C THR A 79 -8.95 -5.96 -14.66
N SER A 80 -9.11 -7.15 -14.08
CA SER A 80 -9.79 -7.31 -12.79
C SER A 80 -8.96 -6.74 -11.64
N LEU A 81 -9.60 -6.34 -10.54
CA LEU A 81 -8.88 -5.84 -9.35
C LEU A 81 -7.84 -6.85 -8.84
N ASP A 82 -8.19 -8.13 -8.84
CA ASP A 82 -7.28 -9.19 -8.41
C ASP A 82 -6.08 -9.34 -9.34
N ALA A 83 -6.29 -9.20 -10.66
CA ALA A 83 -5.21 -9.24 -11.63
C ALA A 83 -4.32 -7.99 -11.53
N ALA A 84 -4.91 -6.80 -11.37
CA ALA A 84 -4.19 -5.57 -11.15
C ALA A 84 -3.35 -5.61 -9.86
N GLU A 85 -3.87 -6.15 -8.76
CA GLU A 85 -3.12 -6.30 -7.51
C GLU A 85 -1.91 -7.21 -7.72
N ARG A 86 -2.09 -8.34 -8.41
CA ARG A 86 -0.99 -9.24 -8.76
C ARG A 86 0.06 -8.54 -9.61
N LEU A 87 -0.35 -7.78 -10.62
CA LEU A 87 0.58 -7.02 -11.48
C LEU A 87 1.33 -5.96 -10.68
N LYS A 88 0.64 -5.21 -9.81
CA LYS A 88 1.26 -4.21 -8.92
C LYS A 88 2.33 -4.85 -8.03
N VAL A 89 2.02 -5.98 -7.40
CA VAL A 89 2.94 -6.69 -6.50
C VAL A 89 4.14 -7.30 -7.26
N MET A 90 3.91 -7.88 -8.44
CA MET A 90 4.94 -8.62 -9.17
C MET A 90 5.80 -7.73 -10.08
N HIS A 91 5.26 -6.64 -10.60
CA HIS A 91 5.90 -5.85 -11.66
C HIS A 91 5.90 -4.34 -11.42
N GLY A 92 5.08 -3.84 -10.49
CA GLY A 92 4.96 -2.41 -10.20
C GLY A 92 6.27 -1.81 -9.70
N SER A 93 6.49 -0.54 -10.04
CA SER A 93 7.62 0.25 -9.54
C SER A 93 7.15 1.65 -9.20
N ALA A 94 7.71 2.26 -8.16
CA ALA A 94 7.44 3.68 -7.87
C ALA A 94 8.43 4.62 -8.59
N LEU A 95 9.50 4.07 -9.17
CA LEU A 95 10.55 4.81 -9.85
C LEU A 95 10.77 4.22 -11.25
N PRO A 96 10.82 5.05 -12.31
CA PRO A 96 11.06 4.58 -13.68
C PRO A 96 12.45 3.96 -13.84
N GLY A 97 12.49 2.75 -14.38
CA GLY A 97 13.71 2.05 -14.78
C GLY A 97 14.04 2.27 -16.25
N SER A 98 15.32 2.30 -16.59
CA SER A 98 15.80 2.50 -17.97
C SER A 98 15.48 1.34 -18.93
N ALA A 99 15.08 0.18 -18.40
CA ALA A 99 14.71 -1.01 -19.17
C ALA A 99 13.19 -1.24 -19.27
N ASP A 100 12.37 -0.41 -18.61
CA ASP A 100 10.94 -0.67 -18.42
C ASP A 100 10.13 -0.68 -19.72
N ASP A 101 10.56 0.09 -20.73
CA ASP A 101 9.92 0.11 -22.04
C ASP A 101 10.17 -1.17 -22.87
N ARG A 102 11.20 -1.93 -22.51
CA ARG A 102 11.61 -3.15 -23.24
C ARG A 102 11.15 -4.42 -22.54
N ASP A 103 10.88 -4.33 -21.25
CA ASP A 103 10.38 -5.46 -20.45
C ASP A 103 8.87 -5.59 -20.66
N LEU A 104 8.44 -6.71 -21.24
CA LEU A 104 7.05 -6.94 -21.61
C LEU A 104 6.37 -7.85 -20.60
N VAL A 105 5.23 -7.39 -20.08
CA VAL A 105 4.41 -8.14 -19.12
C VAL A 105 3.11 -8.56 -19.80
N SER A 106 2.73 -9.82 -19.58
CA SER A 106 1.50 -10.38 -20.12
C SER A 106 0.31 -10.01 -19.24
N ILE A 107 -0.77 -9.52 -19.85
CA ILE A 107 -2.03 -9.17 -19.19
C ILE A 107 -3.21 -9.83 -19.89
N GLN A 108 -4.29 -10.06 -19.15
CA GLN A 108 -5.58 -10.45 -19.71
C GLN A 108 -6.59 -9.32 -19.47
N PRO A 109 -6.93 -8.54 -20.50
CA PRO A 109 -8.01 -7.56 -20.43
C PRO A 109 -9.38 -8.24 -20.26
N ILE A 110 -10.29 -7.58 -19.55
CA ILE A 110 -11.68 -7.99 -19.41
C ILE A 110 -12.38 -7.83 -20.76
N GLY A 111 -13.06 -8.88 -21.22
CA GLY A 111 -13.85 -8.87 -22.46
C GLY A 111 -13.10 -9.39 -23.69
N GLU A 112 -11.80 -9.67 -23.58
CA GLU A 112 -11.08 -10.44 -24.59
C GLU A 112 -11.18 -11.94 -24.25
N GLU A 113 -12.09 -12.65 -24.93
CA GLU A 113 -12.24 -14.12 -24.87
C GLU A 113 -11.19 -14.86 -25.71
N GLY A 114 -10.07 -14.20 -26.04
CA GLY A 114 -8.96 -14.80 -26.78
C GLY A 114 -7.97 -15.50 -25.84
N ASP A 115 -7.51 -16.68 -26.25
CA ASP A 115 -6.52 -17.51 -25.52
C ASP A 115 -5.09 -16.91 -25.51
N VAL A 116 -4.92 -15.70 -26.05
CA VAL A 116 -3.62 -15.03 -26.21
C VAL A 116 -3.57 -13.80 -25.31
N PRO A 117 -2.76 -13.82 -24.23
CA PRO A 117 -2.54 -12.66 -23.39
C PRO A 117 -1.96 -11.50 -24.18
N SER A 118 -2.44 -10.28 -23.93
CA SER A 118 -1.86 -9.06 -24.46
C SER A 118 -0.54 -8.75 -23.75
N GLN A 119 0.44 -8.19 -24.47
CA GLN A 119 1.72 -7.80 -23.89
C GLN A 119 1.85 -6.28 -23.85
N ILE A 120 2.19 -5.76 -22.67
CA ILE A 120 2.41 -4.34 -22.44
C ILE A 120 3.81 -4.10 -21.88
N PRO A 121 4.47 -2.98 -22.22
CA PRO A 121 5.70 -2.58 -21.55
C PRO A 121 5.47 -2.40 -20.05
N ARG A 122 6.45 -2.77 -19.22
CA ARG A 122 6.40 -2.59 -17.76
C ARG A 122 6.26 -1.12 -17.37
N SER A 123 6.74 -0.19 -18.20
CA SER A 123 6.69 1.26 -17.98
C SER A 123 5.29 1.83 -17.81
N VAL A 124 4.24 1.12 -18.23
CA VAL A 124 2.85 1.51 -17.98
C VAL A 124 2.40 1.28 -16.52
N MET A 125 3.21 0.57 -15.73
CA MET A 125 2.97 0.23 -14.32
C MET A 125 3.99 0.90 -13.38
N THR A 126 4.70 1.91 -13.89
CA THR A 126 5.72 2.68 -13.17
C THR A 126 5.32 4.14 -13.00
#